data_AF-M0CW22-F1
#
_entry.id   AF-M0CW22-F1
#
_cell.length_a   1.000
_cell.length_b   1.000
_cell.length_c   1.000
_cell.angle_alpha   90.00
_cell.angle_beta   90.00
_cell.angle_gamma   90.00
#
_symmetry.space_group_name_H-M   'P 1'
#
loop_
_entity.id
_entity.type
_entity.pdbx_description
1 polymer ?
#
loop_
_entity_poly.entity_id
_entity_poly.type
_entity_poly.pdbx_seq_one_letter_code
_entity_poly.pdbx_strand_id
1 'polypeptide(L)'
;VAGLAGTTLSAFLYFVGRKYVGHGDVGHARDTFGNVFETLTHAAMETSFVTVWVVAAYLIYEYTVLFTGADIAGLAAAAGVLAPMAGAAVGLIPGCGPQIVLSTAYAQGSIPFSALAANAISQDGDALFPLIAIDKTAAVVASIYTTIPALVVGIVLHYVWTALGFPQFGFGVL
;
A
#
# COMPACT_ATOMS: atom_id res chain seq x y z
N VAL A 1 21.10 -12.10 -4.31
CA VAL A 1 20.80 -13.55 -4.34
C VAL A 1 19.59 -13.90 -3.48
N ALA A 2 19.55 -13.54 -2.19
CA ALA A 2 18.41 -13.84 -1.32
C ALA A 2 17.06 -13.26 -1.82
N GLY A 3 17.05 -12.01 -2.33
CA GLY A 3 15.84 -11.39 -2.88
C GLY A 3 15.27 -12.12 -4.09
N LEU A 4 16.11 -12.45 -5.09
CA LEU A 4 15.68 -13.21 -6.27
C LEU A 4 15.12 -14.59 -5.90
N ALA A 5 15.75 -15.28 -4.95
CA ALA A 5 15.27 -16.56 -4.45
C ALA A 5 13.90 -16.42 -3.76
N GLY A 6 13.75 -15.43 -2.88
CA GLY A 6 12.49 -15.13 -2.19
C GLY A 6 11.36 -14.73 -3.14
N THR A 7 11.62 -13.87 -4.12
CA THR A 7 10.63 -13.47 -5.14
C THR A 7 10.22 -14.66 -6.01
N THR A 8 11.18 -15.48 -6.44
CA THR A 8 10.90 -16.68 -7.25
C THR A 8 10.08 -17.69 -6.46
N LEU A 9 10.43 -17.92 -5.19
CA LEU A 9 9.69 -18.82 -4.30
C LEU A 9 8.28 -18.30 -4.02
N SER A 10 8.12 -17.00 -3.77
CA SER A 10 6.81 -16.38 -3.52
C SER A 10 5.92 -16.44 -4.75
N ALA A 11 6.47 -16.17 -5.94
CA ALA A 11 5.76 -16.36 -7.19
C ALA A 11 5.35 -17.82 -7.41
N PHE A 12 6.25 -18.76 -7.14
CA PHE A 12 5.96 -20.19 -7.24
C PHE A 12 4.84 -20.61 -6.28
N LEU A 13 4.89 -20.21 -5.01
CA LEU A 13 3.86 -20.52 -4.03
C LEU A 13 2.52 -19.88 -4.38
N TYR A 14 2.52 -18.63 -4.83
CA TYR A 14 1.29 -17.94 -5.22
C TYR A 14 0.64 -18.55 -6.48
N PHE A 15 1.40 -18.80 -7.55
CA PHE A 15 0.82 -19.30 -8.80
C PHE A 15 0.62 -20.82 -8.83
N VAL A 16 1.56 -21.58 -8.26
CA VAL A 16 1.56 -23.05 -8.29
C VAL A 16 1.09 -23.63 -6.96
N GLY A 17 1.62 -23.13 -5.84
CA GLY A 17 1.29 -23.60 -4.49
C GLY A 17 -0.19 -23.42 -4.11
N ARG A 18 -0.85 -22.34 -4.55
CA ARG A 18 -2.30 -22.11 -4.33
C ARG A 18 -3.20 -23.25 -4.82
N LYS A 19 -2.73 -24.06 -5.78
CA LYS A 19 -3.51 -25.13 -6.40
C LYS A 19 -3.32 -26.49 -5.71
N TYR A 20 -2.24 -26.66 -4.95
CA TYR A 20 -1.83 -27.95 -4.38
C TYR A 20 -1.72 -27.95 -2.84
N VAL A 21 -1.52 -26.80 -2.20
CA VAL A 21 -1.19 -26.70 -0.76
C VAL A 21 -2.25 -25.94 0.03
N GLY A 22 -2.96 -24.99 -0.59
CA GLY A 22 -4.00 -24.19 0.07
C GLY A 22 -5.42 -24.61 -0.35
N HIS A 23 -6.35 -24.62 0.60
CA HIS A 23 -7.78 -24.69 0.30
C HIS A 23 -8.21 -23.39 -0.39
N GLY A 24 -8.00 -23.28 -1.71
CA GLY A 24 -8.78 -22.53 -2.71
C GLY A 24 -9.05 -21.01 -2.56
N ASP A 25 -9.27 -20.47 -1.37
CA ASP A 25 -9.84 -19.15 -1.12
C ASP A 25 -9.02 -18.36 -0.10
N VAL A 26 -8.18 -17.45 -0.61
CA VAL A 26 -7.75 -16.27 0.13
C VAL A 26 -8.99 -15.40 0.35
N GLY A 27 -9.57 -15.44 1.57
CA GLY A 27 -10.74 -14.65 1.95
C GLY A 27 -11.85 -15.39 2.69
N HIS A 28 -11.82 -16.73 2.74
CA HIS A 28 -12.79 -17.53 3.51
C HIS A 28 -12.10 -18.58 4.38
N ALA A 29 -11.52 -18.15 5.50
CA ALA A 29 -11.12 -19.07 6.57
C ALA A 29 -12.21 -19.07 7.65
N ARG A 30 -12.95 -20.18 7.78
CA ARG A 30 -13.39 -20.58 9.11
C ARG A 30 -12.12 -21.02 9.80
N ASP A 31 -11.55 -20.15 10.63
CA ASP A 31 -10.34 -20.44 11.38
C ASP A 31 -10.55 -21.67 12.26
N THR A 32 -10.21 -22.83 11.73
CA THR A 32 -9.93 -24.00 12.56
C THR A 32 -8.45 -23.88 12.85
N PHE A 33 -8.07 -23.21 13.95
CA PHE A 33 -6.70 -23.25 14.48
C PHE A 33 -6.41 -24.65 15.06
N GLY A 34 -6.61 -25.68 14.26
CA GLY A 34 -6.54 -27.07 14.69
C GLY A 34 -5.10 -27.54 14.86
N ASN A 35 -4.15 -26.99 14.09
CA ASN A 35 -2.74 -27.35 14.18
C ASN A 35 -1.77 -26.22 13.72
N VAL A 36 -0.50 -26.37 14.11
CA VAL A 36 0.60 -25.43 13.78
C VAL A 36 0.91 -25.41 12.28
N PHE A 37 0.77 -26.54 11.57
CA PHE A 37 1.07 -26.64 10.15
C PHE A 37 0.11 -25.81 9.29
N GLU A 38 -1.18 -25.83 9.61
CA GLU A 38 -2.24 -25.04 8.98
C GLU A 38 -2.02 -23.55 9.22
N THR A 39 -1.61 -23.17 10.44
CA THR A 39 -1.24 -21.78 10.74
C THR A 39 -0.03 -21.32 9.92
N LEU A 40 1.02 -22.14 9.84
CA LEU A 40 2.23 -21.83 9.07
C LEU A 40 1.98 -21.78 7.56
N THR A 41 1.16 -22.68 7.04
CA THR A 41 0.78 -22.68 5.61
C THR A 41 -0.08 -21.47 5.26
N HIS A 42 -1.03 -21.10 6.12
CA HIS A 42 -1.82 -19.88 5.94
C HIS A 42 -0.92 -18.63 5.93
N ALA A 43 -0.02 -18.49 6.91
CA ALA A 43 0.95 -17.40 6.95
C ALA A 43 1.88 -17.39 5.72
N ALA A 44 2.34 -18.56 5.25
CA ALA A 44 3.17 -18.66 4.05
C ALA A 44 2.41 -18.23 2.78
N MET A 45 1.11 -18.55 2.68
CA MET A 45 0.27 -18.14 1.57
C MET A 45 0.04 -16.62 1.57
N GLU A 46 -0.33 -16.03 2.71
CA GLU A 46 -0.50 -14.58 2.86
C GLU A 46 0.79 -13.81 2.54
N THR A 47 1.93 -14.24 3.09
CA THR A 47 3.22 -13.60 2.81
C THR A 47 3.63 -13.74 1.34
N SER A 48 3.33 -14.87 0.69
CA SER A 48 3.59 -15.05 -0.75
C SER A 48 2.74 -14.13 -1.62
N PHE A 49 1.46 -13.95 -1.28
CA PHE A 49 0.53 -13.05 -1.95
C PHE A 49 1.02 -11.60 -1.85
N VAL A 50 1.31 -11.14 -0.62
CA VAL A 50 1.85 -9.79 -0.37
C VAL A 50 3.14 -9.57 -1.14
N THR A 51 4.08 -10.52 -1.10
CA THR A 51 5.37 -10.38 -1.78
C THR A 51 5.21 -10.24 -3.29
N VAL A 52 4.37 -11.06 -3.93
CA VAL A 52 4.12 -10.98 -5.37
C VAL A 52 3.47 -9.64 -5.73
N TRP A 53 2.49 -9.20 -4.94
CA TRP A 53 1.80 -7.94 -5.18
C TRP A 53 2.72 -6.73 -5.04
N VAL A 54 3.55 -6.70 -4.01
CA VAL A 54 4.54 -5.64 -3.79
C VAL A 54 5.54 -5.58 -4.94
N VAL A 55 6.08 -6.73 -5.36
CA VAL A 55 7.01 -6.77 -6.50
C VAL A 55 6.33 -6.27 -7.77
N ALA A 56 5.08 -6.67 -8.04
CA ALA A 56 4.35 -6.18 -9.19
C ALA A 56 4.12 -4.66 -9.15
N ALA A 57 3.69 -4.12 -8.00
CA ALA A 57 3.47 -2.70 -7.80
C ALA A 57 4.76 -1.88 -7.96
N TYR A 58 5.90 -2.37 -7.44
CA TYR A 58 7.20 -1.76 -7.65
C TYR A 58 7.64 -1.77 -9.10
N LEU A 59 7.49 -2.90 -9.80
CA LEU A 59 7.83 -2.97 -11.21
C LEU A 59 6.97 -2.00 -12.02
N ILE A 60 5.68 -1.89 -11.73
CA ILE A 60 4.80 -0.90 -12.37
C ILE A 60 5.30 0.51 -12.09
N TYR A 61 5.60 0.86 -10.85
CA TYR A 61 6.11 2.19 -10.49
C TYR A 61 7.45 2.50 -11.20
N GLU A 62 8.45 1.65 -11.03
CA GLU A 62 9.80 1.85 -11.61
C GLU A 62 9.76 1.86 -13.13
N TYR A 63 9.03 0.94 -13.78
CA TYR A 63 8.90 0.97 -15.24
C TYR A 63 8.13 2.20 -15.71
N THR A 64 7.10 2.64 -14.99
CA THR A 64 6.38 3.87 -15.35
C THR A 64 7.33 5.06 -15.30
N VAL A 65 8.11 5.21 -14.24
CA VAL A 65 9.10 6.29 -14.11
C VAL A 65 10.16 6.18 -15.20
N LEU A 66 10.68 4.97 -15.47
CA LEU A 66 11.71 4.73 -16.48
C LEU A 66 11.22 5.08 -17.91
N PHE A 67 10.00 4.67 -18.28
CA PHE A 67 9.45 4.91 -19.61
C PHE A 67 8.95 6.34 -19.82
N THR A 68 8.39 6.95 -18.78
CA THR A 68 7.89 8.33 -18.86
C THR A 68 8.99 9.37 -18.65
N GLY A 69 10.10 9.00 -18.00
CA GLY A 69 11.10 9.95 -17.53
C GLY A 69 10.52 10.97 -16.55
N ALA A 70 9.40 10.65 -15.89
CA ALA A 70 8.66 11.60 -15.07
C ALA A 70 9.44 11.95 -13.80
N ASP A 71 9.65 13.25 -13.60
CA ASP A 71 10.12 13.78 -12.31
C ASP A 71 8.96 13.78 -11.31
N ILE A 72 8.82 12.67 -10.59
CA ILE A 72 7.75 12.49 -9.59
C ILE A 72 7.85 13.53 -8.48
N ALA A 73 9.07 13.91 -8.08
CA ALA A 73 9.30 14.94 -7.07
C ALA A 73 8.83 16.31 -7.57
N GLY A 74 9.21 16.68 -8.80
CA GLY A 74 8.76 17.92 -9.45
C GLY A 74 7.25 17.97 -9.64
N LEU A 75 6.63 16.86 -10.07
CA LEU A 75 5.18 16.75 -10.22
C LEU A 75 4.45 16.87 -8.87
N ALA A 76 4.95 16.19 -7.83
CA ALA A 76 4.37 16.27 -6.49
C ALA A 76 4.53 17.69 -5.89
N ALA A 77 5.65 18.35 -6.16
CA ALA A 77 5.86 19.74 -5.75
C ALA A 77 4.91 20.70 -6.47
N ALA A 78 4.74 20.53 -7.80
CA ALA A 78 3.80 21.32 -8.59
C ALA A 78 2.33 21.06 -8.22
N ALA A 79 2.00 19.83 -7.80
CA ALA A 79 0.67 19.46 -7.34
C ALA A 79 0.28 20.13 -6.02
N GLY A 80 1.25 20.48 -5.17
CA GLY A 80 1.00 21.16 -3.89
C GLY A 80 0.00 20.39 -3.02
N VAL A 81 -1.12 21.02 -2.68
CA VAL A 81 -2.19 20.41 -1.87
C VAL A 81 -2.85 19.20 -2.55
N LEU A 82 -2.73 19.06 -3.88
CA LEU A 82 -3.25 17.88 -4.57
C LEU A 82 -2.41 16.62 -4.27
N ALA A 83 -1.15 16.76 -3.82
CA ALA A 83 -0.32 15.64 -3.43
C ALA A 83 -0.90 14.84 -2.24
N PRO A 84 -1.28 15.45 -1.09
CA PRO A 84 -1.97 14.74 -0.03
C PRO A 84 -3.36 14.22 -0.41
N MET A 85 -4.08 14.91 -1.29
CA MET A 85 -5.36 14.39 -1.80
C MET A 85 -5.17 13.13 -2.65
N ALA A 86 -4.14 13.11 -3.50
CA ALA A 86 -3.77 11.94 -4.28
C ALA A 86 -3.30 10.78 -3.36
N GLY A 87 -2.52 11.08 -2.31
CA GLY A 87 -2.13 10.09 -1.30
C GLY A 87 -3.33 9.42 -0.62
N ALA A 88 -4.30 10.22 -0.16
CA ALA A 88 -5.55 9.69 0.39
C ALA A 88 -6.33 8.85 -0.64
N ALA A 89 -6.43 9.31 -1.89
CA ALA A 89 -7.10 8.56 -2.96
C ALA A 89 -6.42 7.22 -3.27
N VAL A 90 -5.09 7.17 -3.28
CA VAL A 90 -4.34 5.91 -3.40
C VAL A 90 -4.58 4.99 -2.20
N GLY A 91 -4.88 5.56 -1.02
CA GLY A 91 -5.24 4.81 0.19
C GLY A 91 -6.55 4.02 0.08
N LEU A 92 -7.42 4.39 -0.86
CA LEU A 92 -8.65 3.63 -1.16
C LEU A 92 -8.37 2.33 -1.92
N ILE A 93 -7.18 2.17 -2.50
CA ILE A 93 -6.81 0.94 -3.21
C ILE A 93 -6.54 -0.13 -2.15
N PRO A 94 -7.31 -1.22 -2.10
CA PRO A 94 -7.16 -2.24 -1.07
C PRO A 94 -5.79 -2.91 -1.11
N GLY A 95 -5.36 -3.35 0.07
CA GLY A 95 -4.11 -4.05 0.31
C GLY A 95 -2.92 -3.17 0.71
N CYS A 96 -1.83 -3.82 1.11
CA CYS A 96 -0.62 -3.15 1.62
C CYS A 96 0.32 -2.62 0.52
N GLY A 97 0.16 -3.08 -0.72
CA GLY A 97 1.03 -2.71 -1.85
C GLY A 97 1.15 -1.20 -2.11
N PRO A 98 0.03 -0.46 -2.27
CA PRO A 98 0.05 0.98 -2.49
C PRO A 98 0.80 1.76 -1.39
N GLN A 99 0.55 1.42 -0.12
CA GLN A 99 1.24 1.99 1.04
C GLN A 99 2.76 1.73 1.00
N ILE A 100 3.17 0.52 0.63
CA ILE A 100 4.59 0.16 0.52
C ILE A 100 5.26 1.00 -0.57
N VAL A 101 4.63 1.12 -1.76
CA VAL A 101 5.17 1.94 -2.85
C VAL A 101 5.29 3.41 -2.44
N LEU A 102 4.24 3.98 -1.81
CA LEU A 102 4.28 5.38 -1.35
C LEU A 102 5.31 5.59 -0.24
N SER A 103 5.46 4.65 0.68
CA SER A 103 6.47 4.73 1.74
C SER A 103 7.89 4.79 1.17
N THR A 104 8.14 4.05 0.09
CA THR A 104 9.45 4.07 -0.57
C THR A 104 9.64 5.28 -1.45
N ALA A 105 8.62 5.70 -2.19
CA ALA A 105 8.65 6.95 -2.92
C ALA A 105 8.94 8.13 -1.97
N TYR A 106 8.40 8.12 -0.75
CA TYR A 106 8.73 9.10 0.27
C TYR A 106 10.17 8.95 0.77
N ALA A 107 10.63 7.73 1.03
CA ALA A 107 12.01 7.46 1.45
C ALA A 107 13.05 7.90 0.39
N GLN A 108 12.67 7.89 -0.89
CA GLN A 108 13.46 8.40 -2.01
C GLN A 108 13.34 9.92 -2.20
N GLY A 109 12.49 10.61 -1.44
CA GLY A 109 12.24 12.04 -1.56
C GLY A 109 11.30 12.44 -2.70
N SER A 110 10.58 11.49 -3.31
CA SER A 110 9.73 11.72 -4.48
C SER A 110 8.33 12.26 -4.15
N ILE A 111 7.84 12.03 -2.93
CA ILE A 111 6.52 12.53 -2.49
C ILE A 111 6.65 13.26 -1.15
N PRO A 112 5.74 14.20 -0.82
CA PRO A 112 5.83 14.91 0.43
C PRO A 112 5.28 14.09 1.61
N PHE A 113 5.72 14.40 2.84
CA PHE A 113 5.27 13.74 4.06
C PHE A 113 3.75 13.79 4.24
N SER A 114 3.13 14.92 3.88
CA SER A 114 1.68 15.10 3.91
C SER A 114 0.95 14.08 3.04
N ALA A 115 1.52 13.68 1.89
CA ALA A 115 0.95 12.66 1.02
C ALA A 115 1.08 11.24 1.58
N LEU A 116 2.23 10.93 2.17
CA LEU A 116 2.41 9.66 2.87
C LEU A 116 1.46 9.53 4.06
N ALA A 117 1.32 10.58 4.86
CA ALA A 117 0.44 10.60 6.03
C ALA A 117 -1.04 10.45 5.64
N ALA A 118 -1.47 11.16 4.59
CA ALA A 118 -2.82 11.03 4.06
C ALA A 118 -3.10 9.61 3.55
N ASN A 119 -2.15 9.01 2.84
CA ASN A 119 -2.26 7.61 2.41
C ASN A 119 -2.38 6.66 3.61
N ALA A 120 -1.50 6.80 4.61
CA ALA A 120 -1.47 5.93 5.78
C ALA A 120 -2.76 5.97 6.62
N ILE A 121 -3.40 7.13 6.73
CA ILE A 121 -4.67 7.28 7.46
C ILE A 121 -5.85 6.71 6.65
N SER A 122 -5.82 6.88 5.32
CA SER A 122 -6.90 6.40 4.45
C SER A 122 -6.84 4.90 4.16
N GLN A 123 -5.74 4.22 4.49
CA GLN A 123 -5.47 2.86 4.05
C GLN A 123 -6.18 1.82 4.95
N ASP A 124 -7.24 1.21 4.42
CA ASP A 124 -7.98 0.12 5.10
C ASP A 124 -7.28 -1.25 4.99
N GLY A 125 -6.21 -1.36 4.20
CA GLY A 125 -5.37 -2.55 4.05
C GLY A 125 -6.09 -3.74 3.39
N ASP A 126 -5.67 -4.96 3.74
CA ASP A 126 -6.24 -6.20 3.20
C ASP A 126 -7.65 -6.51 3.77
N ALA A 127 -8.02 -5.88 4.89
CA ALA A 127 -9.33 -6.03 5.53
C ALA A 127 -10.48 -5.50 4.65
N LEU A 128 -10.17 -4.62 3.69
CA LEU A 128 -11.17 -4.10 2.75
C LEU A 128 -11.60 -5.17 1.73
N PHE A 129 -10.77 -6.19 1.42
CA PHE A 129 -11.13 -7.24 0.45
C PHE A 129 -12.32 -8.09 0.90
N PRO A 130 -12.34 -8.71 2.11
CA PRO A 130 -13.50 -9.46 2.56
C PRO A 130 -14.71 -8.56 2.82
N LEU A 131 -14.47 -7.33 3.28
CA LEU A 131 -15.57 -6.40 3.58
C LEU A 131 -16.34 -6.01 2.31
N ILE A 132 -15.65 -5.73 1.20
CA ILE A 132 -16.29 -5.48 -0.11
C ILE A 132 -17.09 -6.72 -0.58
N ALA A 133 -16.61 -7.93 -0.28
CA ALA A 133 -17.27 -9.16 -0.68
C ALA A 133 -18.55 -9.44 0.14
N ILE A 134 -18.55 -9.12 1.44
CA ILE A 134 -19.65 -9.38 2.36
C ILE A 134 -20.68 -8.25 2.33
N ASP A 135 -20.25 -7.00 2.49
CA ASP A 135 -21.10 -5.82 2.55
C ASP A 135 -20.42 -4.60 1.91
N LYS A 136 -20.82 -4.31 0.67
CA LYS A 136 -20.31 -3.17 -0.10
C LYS A 136 -20.64 -1.82 0.54
N THR A 137 -21.78 -1.71 1.22
CA THR A 137 -22.17 -0.46 1.88
C THR A 137 -21.29 -0.22 3.09
N ALA A 138 -21.05 -1.26 3.90
CA ALA A 138 -20.12 -1.18 5.03
C ALA A 138 -18.70 -0.84 4.56
N ALA A 139 -18.23 -1.43 3.44
CA ALA A 139 -16.93 -1.10 2.86
C ALA A 139 -16.81 0.38 2.47
N VAL A 140 -17.80 0.91 1.74
CA VAL A 140 -17.81 2.34 1.35
C VAL A 140 -17.85 3.25 2.58
N VAL A 141 -18.67 2.91 3.58
CA VAL A 141 -18.77 3.70 4.82
C VAL A 141 -17.44 3.68 5.57
N ALA A 142 -16.79 2.52 5.72
CA ALA A 142 -15.48 2.39 6.34
C ALA A 142 -14.43 3.26 5.65
N SER A 143 -14.35 3.18 4.32
CA SER A 143 -13.41 4.00 3.55
C SER A 143 -13.72 5.49 3.65
N ILE A 144 -14.98 5.91 3.73
CA ILE A 144 -15.32 7.32 3.99
C ILE A 144 -14.81 7.75 5.38
N TYR A 145 -14.98 6.90 6.40
CA TYR A 145 -14.52 7.17 7.76
C TYR A 145 -13.00 7.28 7.88
N THR A 146 -12.22 6.64 7.01
CA THR A 146 -10.75 6.75 7.00
C THR A 146 -10.27 7.84 6.06
N THR A 147 -10.84 7.96 4.86
CA THR A 147 -10.44 8.95 3.85
C THR A 147 -10.78 10.39 4.23
N ILE A 148 -11.94 10.66 4.86
CA ILE A 148 -12.27 12.06 5.24
C ILE A 148 -11.26 12.60 6.27
N PRO A 149 -10.98 11.92 7.40
CA PRO A 149 -9.91 12.34 8.30
C PRO A 149 -8.54 12.40 7.62
N ALA A 150 -8.23 11.46 6.73
CA ALA A 150 -6.98 11.47 5.98
C ALA A 150 -6.80 12.74 5.14
N LEU A 151 -7.85 13.19 4.44
CA LEU A 151 -7.83 14.43 3.67
C LEU A 151 -7.62 15.64 4.57
N VAL A 152 -8.35 15.70 5.69
CA VAL A 152 -8.20 16.80 6.66
C VAL A 152 -6.77 16.84 7.20
N VAL A 153 -6.25 15.70 7.68
CA VAL A 153 -4.91 15.62 8.25
C VAL A 153 -3.84 15.90 7.19
N GLY A 154 -3.96 15.34 5.99
CA GLY A 154 -3.01 15.56 4.88
C GLY A 154 -2.94 17.02 4.44
N ILE A 155 -4.09 17.68 4.30
CA ILE A 155 -4.17 19.10 3.92
C ILE A 155 -3.61 19.98 5.05
N VAL A 156 -4.01 19.72 6.30
CA VAL A 156 -3.47 20.45 7.46
C VAL A 156 -1.96 20.29 7.54
N LEU A 157 -1.45 19.06 7.40
CA LEU A 157 -0.01 18.80 7.39
C LEU A 157 0.67 19.57 6.26
N HIS A 158 0.14 19.57 5.04
CA HIS A 158 0.73 20.33 3.93
C HIS A 158 0.89 21.83 4.27
N TYR A 159 -0.16 22.47 4.78
CA TYR A 159 -0.09 23.89 5.13
C TYR A 159 0.77 24.17 6.36
N VAL A 160 0.66 23.36 7.42
CA VAL A 160 1.46 23.52 8.65
C VAL A 160 2.94 23.36 8.33
N TRP A 161 3.30 22.34 7.57
CA TRP A 161 4.69 22.06 7.21
C TRP A 161 5.27 23.16 6.31
N THR A 162 4.43 23.73 5.42
CA THR A 162 4.81 24.87 4.57
C THR A 162 4.98 26.15 5.40
N ALA A 163 4.06 26.41 6.34
CA ALA A 163 4.10 27.59 7.21
C ALA A 163 5.28 27.55 8.19
N LEU A 164 5.64 26.36 8.69
CA LEU A 164 6.78 26.16 9.59
C LEU A 164 8.12 26.07 8.85
N GLY A 165 8.12 26.08 7.50
CA GLY A 165 9.33 25.98 6.70
C GLY A 165 10.03 24.63 6.80
N PHE A 166 9.32 23.57 7.21
CA PHE A 166 9.88 22.23 7.26
C PHE A 166 10.02 21.64 5.84
N PRO A 167 11.01 20.76 5.61
CA PRO A 167 11.16 20.10 4.33
C PRO A 167 9.94 19.20 4.05
N GLN A 168 9.21 19.51 2.98
CA GLN A 168 8.06 18.72 2.55
C GLN A 168 8.48 17.32 2.10
N PHE A 169 9.65 17.22 1.46
CA PHE A 169 10.22 16.03 0.85
C PHE A 169 11.42 15.56 1.69
N GLY A 170 11.15 14.79 2.75
CA GLY A 170 12.18 14.17 3.59
C GLY A 170 12.06 14.48 5.09
N PHE A 171 12.69 13.64 5.89
CA PHE A 171 12.71 13.73 7.36
C PHE A 171 13.78 14.69 7.87
N GLY A 172 13.71 15.98 7.56
CA GLY A 172 14.54 16.98 8.25
C GLY A 172 16.06 16.69 8.28
N VAL A 173 16.58 15.88 7.36
CA VAL A 173 18.02 15.65 7.22
C VAL A 173 18.51 16.62 6.15
N LEU A 174 19.20 17.63 6.66
CA LEU A 174 20.11 18.52 5.95
C LEU A 174 21.16 17.72 5.17
#